data_AF-A0ABD6FKR9-F1
#
_entry.id   AF-A0ABD6FKR9-F1
#
_cell.length_a   1.000
_cell.length_b   1.000
_cell.length_c   1.000
_cell.angle_alpha   90.00
_cell.angle_beta   90.00
_cell.angle_gamma   90.00
#
_symmetry.space_group_name_H-M   'P 1'
#
loop_
_entity.id
_entity.type
_entity.pdbx_description
1 polymer ?
#
loop_
_entity_poly.entity_id
_entity_poly.type
_entity_poly.pdbx_seq_one_letter_code
_entity_poly.pdbx_strand_id
1 'polypeptide(L)'
;MSTRGNTRGVVYVHSSPAAVCPHVEWALSGALGRPAQLSWTAQNAAPGQLRAECDWRGPAGTGAAIARALKAWPMLRFEVTEEPS
;
A
#
# COMPACT_ATOMS: atom_id res chain seq x y z
N MET A 1 -25.79 6.65 10.93
CA MET A 1 -24.54 6.50 10.15
C MET A 1 -23.39 6.44 11.14
N SER A 2 -22.75 5.29 11.30
CA SER A 2 -21.60 5.15 12.20
C SER A 2 -20.42 5.87 11.55
N THR A 3 -20.01 7.01 12.08
CA THR A 3 -18.72 7.62 11.72
C THR A 3 -17.64 6.69 12.26
N ARG A 4 -17.24 5.69 11.47
CA ARG A 4 -15.96 5.01 11.73
C ARG A 4 -14.92 6.14 11.74
N GLY A 5 -14.20 6.29 12.85
CA GLY A 5 -13.19 7.34 13.02
C GLY A 5 -12.29 7.37 11.79
N ASN A 6 -12.08 8.56 11.22
CA ASN A 6 -11.19 8.71 10.09
C ASN A 6 -9.75 8.64 10.63
N THR A 7 -9.00 7.66 10.16
CA THR A 7 -7.58 7.45 10.50
C THR A 7 -6.70 7.69 9.28
N ARG A 8 -5.40 7.52 9.46
CA ARG A 8 -4.37 7.65 8.44
C ARG A 8 -3.25 6.64 8.70
N GLY A 9 -2.37 6.51 7.73
CA GLY A 9 -1.18 5.69 7.87
C GLY A 9 -0.33 5.74 6.62
N VAL A 10 0.63 4.84 6.56
CA VAL A 10 1.58 4.73 5.45
C VAL A 10 1.62 3.30 4.96
N VAL A 11 1.71 3.13 3.65
CA VAL A 11 2.09 1.86 3.03
C VAL A 11 3.54 1.98 2.60
N TYR A 12 4.39 1.09 3.09
CA TYR A 12 5.74 0.92 2.59
C TYR A 12 5.79 -0.32 1.72
N VAL A 13 6.22 -0.17 0.46
CA VAL A 13 6.60 -1.29 -0.39
C VAL A 13 8.12 -1.34 -0.41
N HIS A 14 8.69 -2.29 0.33
CA HIS A 14 10.14 -2.43 0.45
C HIS A 14 10.77 -3.08 -0.78
N SER A 15 10.05 -4.01 -1.42
CA SER A 15 10.47 -4.64 -2.67
C SER A 15 9.27 -5.17 -3.46
N SER A 16 9.20 -4.80 -4.74
CA SER A 16 8.26 -5.29 -5.73
C SER A 16 8.97 -5.51 -7.07
N PRO A 17 8.77 -6.64 -7.77
CA PRO A 17 9.19 -6.75 -9.17
C PRO A 17 8.52 -5.66 -10.01
N ALA A 18 9.24 -5.10 -10.99
CA ALA A 18 8.70 -4.03 -11.84
C ALA A 18 7.34 -4.38 -12.48
N ALA A 19 7.16 -5.63 -12.91
CA ALA A 19 5.91 -6.13 -13.49
C ALA A 19 4.72 -6.14 -12.51
N VAL A 20 4.96 -6.17 -11.19
CA VAL A 20 3.92 -6.22 -10.16
C VAL A 20 3.49 -4.82 -9.72
N CYS A 21 4.29 -3.79 -9.99
CA CYS A 21 4.03 -2.40 -9.57
C CYS A 21 2.66 -1.85 -10.02
N PRO A 22 2.22 -2.04 -11.29
CA PRO A 22 0.89 -1.61 -11.71
C PRO A 22 -0.25 -2.31 -10.96
N HIS A 23 -0.05 -3.56 -10.54
CA HIS A 23 -1.04 -4.32 -9.79
C HIS A 23 -1.13 -3.85 -8.33
N VAL A 24 -0.01 -3.44 -7.74
CA VAL A 24 0.03 -2.82 -6.41
C VAL A 24 -0.75 -1.50 -6.42
N GLU A 25 -0.50 -0.64 -7.41
CA GLU A 25 -1.25 0.62 -7.59
C GLU A 25 -2.75 0.38 -7.74
N TRP A 26 -3.14 -0.61 -8.56
CA TRP A 26 -4.54 -0.96 -8.76
C TRP A 26 -5.20 -1.45 -7.47
N ALA A 27 -4.56 -2.37 -6.75
CA ALA A 27 -5.08 -2.90 -5.49
C ALA A 27 -5.20 -1.84 -4.40
N LEU A 28 -4.19 -0.97 -4.26
CA LEU A 28 -4.23 0.17 -3.34
C LEU A 28 -5.35 1.13 -3.70
N SER A 29 -5.51 1.44 -4.99
CA SER A 29 -6.58 2.34 -5.44
C SER A 29 -7.97 1.78 -5.11
N GLY A 30 -8.15 0.47 -5.29
CA GLY A 30 -9.38 -0.22 -4.91
C GLY A 30 -9.65 -0.20 -3.40
N ALA A 31 -8.62 -0.45 -2.58
CA ALA A 31 -8.74 -0.41 -1.12
C ALA A 31 -9.01 1.00 -0.58
N LEU A 32 -8.46 2.03 -1.22
CA LEU A 32 -8.62 3.43 -0.82
C LEU A 32 -9.87 4.11 -1.40
N GLY A 33 -10.49 3.51 -2.42
CA GLY A 33 -11.60 4.14 -3.16
C GLY A 33 -11.19 5.39 -3.96
N ARG A 34 -9.89 5.61 -4.16
CA ARG A 34 -9.30 6.73 -4.91
C ARG A 34 -7.98 6.30 -5.53
N PRO A 35 -7.47 6.98 -6.58
CA PRO A 35 -6.17 6.66 -7.14
C PRO A 35 -5.05 6.69 -6.10
N ALA A 36 -4.27 5.61 -6.03
CA ALA A 36 -3.01 5.55 -5.31
C ALA A 36 -1.89 6.02 -6.24
N GLN A 37 -1.10 6.99 -5.79
CA GLN A 37 0.08 7.46 -6.51
C GLN A 37 1.30 6.95 -5.77
N LEU A 38 2.03 6.02 -6.39
CA LEU A 38 3.30 5.53 -5.88
C LEU A 38 4.43 6.07 -6.74
N SER A 39 5.45 6.63 -6.08
CA SER A 39 6.72 6.96 -6.73
C SER A 39 7.66 5.78 -6.58
N TRP A 40 7.76 4.97 -7.62
CA TRP A 40 8.64 3.81 -7.62
C TRP A 40 10.09 4.21 -7.83
N THR A 41 10.96 3.68 -6.97
CA THR A 41 12.41 3.88 -7.06
C THR A 41 13.12 2.54 -7.05
N ALA A 42 14.23 2.44 -7.79
CA ALA A 42 15.02 1.21 -7.83
C ALA A 42 15.59 0.86 -6.45
N GLN A 43 15.58 -0.41 -6.09
CA GLN A 43 16.15 -0.90 -4.85
C GLN A 43 17.61 -1.31 -5.07
N ASN A 44 18.56 -0.50 -4.58
CA ASN A 44 19.99 -0.76 -4.75
C ASN A 44 20.43 -2.11 -4.15
N ALA A 45 19.83 -2.50 -3.02
CA ALA A 45 20.13 -3.76 -2.34
C ALA A 45 19.55 -5.00 -3.04
N ALA A 46 18.66 -4.84 -4.01
CA ALA A 46 17.98 -5.94 -4.71
C ALA A 46 17.68 -5.55 -6.17
N PRO A 47 18.63 -5.77 -7.10
CA PRO A 47 18.45 -5.46 -8.52
C PRO A 47 17.15 -6.03 -9.10
N GLY A 48 16.45 -5.23 -9.90
CA GLY A 48 15.15 -5.60 -10.50
C GLY A 48 13.95 -5.45 -9.56
N GLN A 49 14.17 -5.09 -8.29
CA GLN A 49 13.11 -4.71 -7.36
C GLN A 49 12.96 -3.19 -7.29
N LEU A 50 11.72 -2.74 -7.14
CA LEU A 50 11.35 -1.36 -6.90
C LEU A 50 10.80 -1.22 -5.48
N ARG A 51 10.98 -0.04 -4.88
CA ARG A 51 10.37 0.36 -3.62
C ARG A 51 9.54 1.62 -3.82
N ALA A 52 8.53 1.80 -2.98
CA ALA A 52 7.70 2.99 -2.95
C ALA A 52 7.07 3.16 -1.57
N GLU A 53 6.56 4.35 -1.30
CA GLU A 53 5.75 4.64 -0.13
C GLU A 53 4.52 5.45 -0.53
N CYS A 54 3.43 5.31 0.22
CA CYS A 54 2.18 6.01 -0.04
C CYS A 54 1.46 6.33 1.27
N ASP A 55 1.29 7.62 1.54
CA ASP A 55 0.42 8.08 2.62
C ASP A 55 -1.05 7.86 2.27
N TRP A 56 -1.83 7.42 3.25
CA TRP A 56 -3.25 7.21 3.08
C TRP A 56 -4.07 7.78 4.23
N ARG A 57 -5.35 8.03 3.94
CA ARG A 57 -6.37 8.45 4.91
C ARG A 57 -7.67 7.77 4.55
N GLY A 58 -8.42 7.34 5.56
CA GLY A 58 -9.70 6.67 5.36
C GLY A 58 -10.30 6.21 6.69
N PRO A 59 -11.48 5.56 6.66
CA PRO A 59 -12.11 5.01 7.85
C PRO A 59 -11.21 4.00 8.57
N ALA A 60 -11.35 3.89 9.90
CA ALA A 60 -10.70 2.84 10.69
C ALA A 60 -10.90 1.44 10.05
N GLY A 61 -9.81 0.66 9.97
CA GLY A 61 -9.75 -0.62 9.27
C GLY A 61 -9.34 -0.53 7.80
N THR A 62 -9.08 0.67 7.26
CA THR A 62 -8.54 0.83 5.90
C THR A 62 -7.16 0.18 5.76
N GLY A 63 -6.29 0.28 6.76
CA GLY A 63 -4.99 -0.39 6.77
C GLY A 63 -5.11 -1.91 6.66
N ALA A 64 -6.07 -2.50 7.37
CA ALA A 64 -6.36 -3.94 7.26
C ALA A 64 -6.86 -4.33 5.85
N ALA A 65 -7.69 -3.48 5.23
CA ALA A 65 -8.16 -3.68 3.86
C ALA A 65 -7.00 -3.62 2.85
N ILE A 66 -6.09 -2.65 3.01
CA ILE A 66 -4.88 -2.53 2.19
C ILE A 66 -4.00 -3.77 2.33
N ALA A 67 -3.68 -4.18 3.56
CA ALA A 67 -2.83 -5.35 3.81
C ALA A 67 -3.44 -6.62 3.20
N ARG A 68 -4.76 -6.77 3.27
CA ARG A 68 -5.49 -7.88 2.64
C ARG A 68 -5.43 -7.85 1.11
N ALA A 69 -5.41 -6.67 0.50
CA ALA A 69 -5.28 -6.53 -0.95
C ALA A 69 -3.85 -6.87 -1.41
N LEU A 70 -2.84 -6.38 -0.70
CA LEU A 70 -1.43 -6.53 -1.09
C LEU A 70 -0.86 -7.93 -0.85
N LYS A 71 -1.37 -8.69 0.14
CA LYS A 71 -0.90 -10.06 0.41
C LYS A 71 -1.20 -11.07 -0.70
N ALA A 72 -1.93 -10.69 -1.76
CA ALA A 72 -2.18 -11.52 -2.92
C ALA A 72 -0.90 -11.87 -3.72
N TRP A 73 0.19 -11.12 -3.51
CA TRP A 73 1.48 -11.29 -4.18
C TRP A 73 2.56 -11.77 -3.20
N PRO A 74 2.89 -13.07 -3.15
CA PRO A 74 3.85 -13.61 -2.18
C PRO A 74 5.27 -13.06 -2.29
N MET A 75 5.65 -12.53 -3.46
CA MET A 75 6.94 -11.89 -3.71
C MET A 75 7.02 -10.44 -3.23
N LEU A 76 5.89 -9.80 -2.91
CA LEU A 76 5.84 -8.43 -2.44
C LEU A 76 6.26 -8.37 -0.97
N ARG A 77 7.21 -7.49 -0.64
CA ARG A 77 7.54 -7.16 0.76
C ARG A 77 7.00 -5.78 1.07
N PHE A 78 6.10 -5.70 2.03
CA PHE A 78 5.43 -4.46 2.39
C PHE A 78 5.13 -4.39 3.87
N GLU A 79 4.90 -3.16 4.34
CA GLU A 79 4.39 -2.83 5.66
C GLU A 79 3.19 -1.89 5.48
N VAL A 80 2.18 -2.03 6.33
CA VAL A 80 1.05 -1.10 6.39
C VAL A 80 0.90 -0.65 7.84
N THR A 81 0.96 0.66 8.04
CA THR A 81 0.68 1.28 9.35
C THR A 81 -0.70 1.90 9.34
N GLU A 82 -1.35 1.92 10.50
CA GLU A 82 -2.61 2.64 10.75
C GLU A 82 -2.47 3.33 12.11
N GLU A 83 -2.69 4.64 12.16
CA GLU A 83 -2.69 5.41 13.39
C GLU A 83 -3.93 5.07 14.25
N PRO A 84 -3.84 5.16 15.59
CA PRO A 84 -5.01 5.00 16.46
C PRO A 84 -6.15 5.95 16.06
N SER A 85 -7.38 5.45 16.07
CA SER A 85 -8.60 6.20 15.67
C SER A 85 -9.49 6.55 16.85
#